data_AF-A0A967FL72-F1
#
_entry.id   AF-A0A967FL72-F1
#
_cell.length_a   1.000
_cell.length_b   1.000
_cell.length_c   1.000
_cell.angle_alpha   90.00
_cell.angle_beta   90.00
_cell.angle_gamma   90.00
#
_symmetry.space_group_name_H-M   'P 1'
#
loop_
_entity.id
_entity.type
_entity.pdbx_description
1 polymer ?
#
loop_
_entity_poly.entity_id
_entity_poly.type
_entity_poly.pdbx_seq_one_letter_code
_entity_poly.pdbx_strand_id
1 'polypeptide(L)'
;MLIRFILYGLGGWCGEIIFTALTESLPRQDWRLVGTSYLWMFPIYGLLAVLYEPVHDLIREAPLLGRAVIWSFGFTAVEWLSGWLIARFTGRCPWDYSEKRFAINPYIRWDFFPVWAIIGLALEPVHDFLVRLTPAIEAALKI
;
A
#
# COMPACT_ATOMS: atom_id res chain seq x y z
N MET A 1 12.07 11.71 -6.44
CA MET A 1 10.73 11.50 -5.82
C MET A 1 9.68 11.06 -6.83
N LEU A 2 9.47 11.76 -7.96
CA LEU A 2 8.45 11.38 -8.95
C LEU A 2 8.63 9.95 -9.49
N ILE A 3 9.86 9.55 -9.84
CA ILE A 3 10.14 8.19 -10.30
C ILE A 3 9.70 7.16 -9.27
N ARG A 4 10.03 7.36 -7.98
CA ARG A 4 9.63 6.43 -6.91
C ARG A 4 8.12 6.44 -6.66
N PHE A 5 7.46 7.60 -6.76
CA PHE A 5 5.99 7.66 -6.72
C PHE A 5 5.37 6.76 -7.79
N ILE A 6 5.87 6.82 -9.03
CA ILE A 6 5.40 5.96 -10.13
C ILE A 6 5.73 4.49 -9.84
N LEU A 7 6.94 4.17 -9.37
CA LEU A 7 7.35 2.80 -9.07
C LEU A 7 6.53 2.18 -7.93
N TYR A 8 6.26 2.92 -6.86
CA TYR A 8 5.35 2.48 -5.80
C TYR A 8 3.92 2.33 -6.30
N GLY A 9 3.42 3.27 -7.12
CA GLY A 9 2.10 3.20 -7.73
C GLY A 9 1.90 1.93 -8.56
N LEU A 10 2.83 1.66 -9.49
CA LEU A 10 2.80 0.47 -10.34
C LEU A 10 3.02 -0.82 -9.52
N GLY A 11 3.99 -0.80 -8.61
CA GLY A 11 4.31 -1.96 -7.77
C GLY A 11 3.14 -2.35 -6.87
N GLY A 12 2.46 -1.38 -6.29
CA GLY A 12 1.26 -1.60 -5.48
C GLY A 12 0.11 -2.18 -6.30
N TRP A 13 -0.15 -1.67 -7.52
CA TRP A 13 -1.12 -2.27 -8.43
C TRP A 13 -0.79 -3.72 -8.78
N CYS A 14 0.46 -4.01 -9.15
CA CYS A 14 0.86 -5.39 -9.41
C CYS A 14 0.64 -6.27 -8.18
N GLY A 15 1.01 -5.78 -6.99
CA GLY A 15 0.80 -6.48 -5.73
C GLY A 15 -0.68 -6.76 -5.45
N GLU A 16 -1.56 -5.78 -5.65
CA GLU A 16 -3.00 -5.92 -5.42
C GLU A 16 -3.68 -6.87 -6.43
N ILE A 17 -3.28 -6.79 -7.70
CA ILE A 17 -3.75 -7.73 -8.74
C ILE A 17 -3.34 -9.16 -8.37
N ILE A 18 -2.09 -9.37 -7.96
CA ILE A 18 -1.63 -10.70 -7.51
C ILE A 18 -2.41 -11.14 -6.26
N PHE A 19 -2.57 -10.26 -5.28
CA PHE A 19 -3.26 -10.55 -4.04
C PHE A 19 -4.71 -10.98 -4.29
N THR A 20 -5.48 -10.19 -5.03
CA THR A 20 -6.89 -10.50 -5.35
C THR A 20 -7.02 -11.76 -6.20
N ALA A 21 -6.11 -12.01 -7.15
CA ALA A 21 -6.09 -13.27 -7.89
C ALA A 21 -5.91 -14.48 -6.95
N LEU A 22 -4.99 -14.38 -6.00
CA LEU A 22 -4.69 -15.44 -5.03
C LEU A 22 -5.77 -15.62 -3.97
N THR A 23 -6.42 -14.55 -3.51
CA THR A 23 -7.42 -14.63 -2.44
C THR A 23 -8.84 -14.82 -2.94
N GLU A 24 -9.14 -14.45 -4.19
CA GLU A 24 -10.50 -14.47 -4.73
C GLU A 24 -10.71 -15.44 -5.89
N SER A 25 -9.75 -15.56 -6.81
CA SER A 25 -9.87 -16.48 -7.96
C SER A 25 -9.43 -17.89 -7.59
N LEU A 26 -8.27 -18.02 -6.94
CA LEU A 26 -7.67 -19.32 -6.63
C LEU A 26 -8.55 -20.21 -5.72
N PRO A 27 -9.17 -19.70 -4.63
CA PRO A 27 -10.05 -20.53 -3.80
C PRO A 27 -11.33 -20.99 -4.51
N ARG A 28 -11.74 -20.26 -5.56
CA ARG A 28 -12.85 -20.63 -6.45
C ARG A 28 -12.41 -21.58 -7.57
N GLN A 29 -11.14 -22.02 -7.57
CA GLN A 29 -10.52 -22.85 -8.59
C GLN A 29 -10.59 -22.23 -10.01
N ASP A 30 -10.70 -20.91 -10.11
CA ASP A 30 -10.63 -20.20 -11.38
C ASP A 30 -9.17 -19.97 -11.77
N TRP A 31 -8.62 -20.88 -12.58
CA TRP A 31 -7.24 -20.85 -13.07
C TRP A 31 -6.95 -19.73 -14.06
N ARG A 32 -7.94 -18.92 -14.45
CA ARG A 32 -7.67 -17.67 -15.16
C ARG A 32 -6.98 -16.65 -14.26
N LEU A 33 -7.03 -16.83 -12.93
CA LEU A 33 -6.33 -16.02 -11.93
C LEU A 33 -6.57 -14.52 -12.14
N VAL A 34 -7.83 -14.15 -12.32
CA VAL A 34 -8.23 -12.75 -12.58
C VAL A 34 -8.10 -11.94 -11.29
N GLY A 35 -7.03 -11.16 -11.21
CA GLY A 35 -6.86 -10.12 -10.21
C GLY A 35 -7.53 -8.81 -10.61
N THR A 36 -8.00 -8.05 -9.63
CA THR A 36 -8.59 -6.73 -9.84
C THR A 36 -7.98 -5.72 -8.88
N SER A 37 -7.99 -4.45 -9.29
CA SER A 37 -7.55 -3.31 -8.49
C SER A 37 -8.33 -2.07 -8.94
N TYR A 38 -8.41 -1.06 -8.09
CA TYR A 38 -9.05 0.21 -8.41
C TYR A 38 -8.05 1.22 -8.95
N LEU A 39 -8.49 2.07 -9.89
CA LEU A 39 -7.65 3.14 -10.44
C LEU A 39 -7.13 4.10 -9.36
N TRP A 40 -7.93 4.33 -8.31
CA TRP A 40 -7.58 5.15 -7.15
C TRP A 40 -6.41 4.59 -6.33
N MET A 41 -6.08 3.31 -6.46
CA MET A 41 -5.00 2.69 -5.69
C MET A 41 -3.62 3.14 -6.17
N PHE A 42 -3.45 3.50 -7.43
CA PHE A 42 -2.16 4.02 -7.93
C PHE A 42 -1.68 5.26 -7.18
N PRO A 43 -2.46 6.36 -7.08
CA PRO A 43 -2.00 7.52 -6.34
C PRO A 43 -1.83 7.20 -4.85
N ILE A 44 -2.66 6.34 -4.26
CA ILE A 44 -2.54 5.93 -2.84
C ILE A 44 -1.21 5.21 -2.60
N TYR A 45 -0.87 4.22 -3.43
CA TYR A 45 0.40 3.52 -3.34
C TYR A 45 1.58 4.45 -3.65
N GLY A 46 1.43 5.36 -4.62
CA GLY A 46 2.44 6.38 -4.91
C GLY A 46 2.76 7.27 -3.72
N LEU A 47 1.79 7.54 -2.82
CA LEU A 47 2.03 8.31 -1.59
C LEU A 47 3.08 7.71 -0.67
N LEU A 48 3.44 6.42 -0.84
CA LEU A 48 4.58 5.83 -0.13
C LEU A 48 5.87 6.66 -0.34
N ALA A 49 6.09 7.21 -1.54
CA ALA A 49 7.26 8.05 -1.81
C ALA A 49 7.34 9.29 -0.92
N VAL A 50 6.18 9.84 -0.51
CA VAL A 50 6.09 11.13 0.20
C VAL A 50 5.82 10.94 1.69
N LEU A 51 5.05 9.93 2.08
CA LEU A 51 4.65 9.67 3.45
C LEU A 51 5.50 8.59 4.11
N TYR A 52 5.86 7.53 3.39
CA TYR A 52 6.55 6.38 3.96
C TYR A 52 8.08 6.60 3.98
N GLU A 53 8.70 7.09 2.90
CA GLU A 53 10.16 7.30 2.85
C GLU A 53 10.70 8.17 4.01
N PRO A 54 10.13 9.37 4.29
CA PRO A 54 10.66 10.23 5.35
C PRO A 54 10.45 9.65 6.74
N VAL A 55 9.33 8.95 6.95
CA VAL A 55 9.06 8.26 8.22
C VAL A 55 10.04 7.11 8.39
N HIS A 56 10.32 6.34 7.33
CA HIS A 56 11.25 5.22 7.39
C HIS A 56 12.64 5.74 7.78
N ASP A 57 13.12 6.81 7.14
CA ASP A 57 14.40 7.43 7.47
C ASP A 57 14.48 7.94 8.91
N LEU A 58 13.38 8.45 9.47
CA LEU A 58 13.33 8.90 10.86
C LEU A 58 13.39 7.75 11.87
N ILE A 59 12.82 6.59 11.55
CA ILE A 59 12.61 5.50 12.52
C ILE A 59 13.56 4.32 12.33
N ARG A 60 14.58 4.41 11.45
CA ARG A 60 15.51 3.30 11.13
C ARG A 60 16.14 2.66 12.36
N GLU A 61 16.55 3.48 13.31
CA GLU A 61 17.21 3.05 14.55
C GLU A 61 16.24 2.58 15.64
N ALA A 62 14.92 2.70 15.41
CA ALA A 62 13.93 2.26 16.37
C ALA A 62 13.86 0.72 16.43
N PRO A 63 13.52 0.14 17.60
CA PRO A 63 13.35 -1.30 17.73
C PRO A 63 12.30 -1.82 16.75
N LEU A 64 12.46 -3.06 16.29
CA LEU A 64 11.59 -3.69 15.28
C LEU A 64 10.10 -3.56 15.63
N LEU A 65 9.74 -3.78 16.90
CA LEU A 65 8.35 -3.66 17.35
C LEU A 65 7.85 -2.22 17.28
N GLY A 66 8.70 -1.23 17.57
CA GLY A 66 8.35 0.18 17.45
C GLY A 66 8.06 0.56 15.99
N ARG A 67 8.89 0.09 15.06
CA ARG A 67 8.67 0.28 13.62
C ARG A 67 7.38 -0.40 13.14
N ALA A 68 7.16 -1.64 13.55
CA ALA A 68 5.93 -2.39 13.22
C ALA A 68 4.67 -1.63 13.66
N VAL A 69 4.66 -1.10 14.88
CA VAL A 69 3.55 -0.31 15.42
C VAL A 69 3.32 0.97 14.60
N ILE A 70 4.39 1.70 14.30
CA ILE A 70 4.32 2.93 13.48
C ILE A 70 3.75 2.61 12.10
N TRP A 71 4.18 1.52 11.47
CA TRP A 71 3.67 1.09 10.16
C TRP A 71 2.21 0.68 10.19
N SER A 72 1.79 -0.11 11.17
CA SER A 72 0.38 -0.48 11.31
C SER A 72 -0.52 0.74 11.44
N PHE A 73 -0.17 1.71 12.29
CA PHE A 73 -0.96 2.92 12.45
C PHE A 73 -0.92 3.81 11.21
N GLY A 74 0.26 4.00 10.61
CA GLY A 74 0.45 4.84 9.43
C GLY A 74 -0.38 4.36 8.24
N PHE A 75 -0.30 3.07 7.90
CA PHE A 75 -1.09 2.50 6.80
C PHE A 75 -2.58 2.48 7.10
N THR A 76 -2.98 2.13 8.32
CA THR A 76 -4.40 2.19 8.71
C THR A 76 -4.94 3.62 8.58
N ALA A 77 -4.16 4.64 8.95
CA ALA A 77 -4.57 6.03 8.82
C ALA A 77 -4.71 6.47 7.34
N VAL A 78 -3.76 6.09 6.48
CA VAL A 78 -3.82 6.37 5.03
C VAL A 78 -4.99 5.65 4.38
N GLU A 79 -5.21 4.39 4.72
CA GLU A 79 -6.35 3.58 4.25
C GLU A 79 -7.68 4.25 4.64
N TRP A 80 -7.83 4.58 5.93
CA TRP A 80 -9.04 5.24 6.40
C TRP A 80 -9.28 6.58 5.72
N LEU A 81 -8.25 7.44 5.65
CA LEU A 81 -8.36 8.78 5.08
C LEU A 81 -8.68 8.73 3.59
N SER A 82 -8.01 7.84 2.86
CA SER A 82 -8.23 7.67 1.41
C SER A 82 -9.64 7.15 1.13
N GLY A 83 -10.07 6.12 1.87
CA GLY A 83 -11.42 5.56 1.73
C GLY A 83 -12.51 6.59 2.03
N TRP A 84 -12.34 7.36 3.12
CA TRP A 84 -13.24 8.45 3.47
C TRP A 84 -13.27 9.54 2.41
N LEU A 85 -12.11 10.00 1.94
CA LEU A 85 -12.00 11.08 0.95
C LEU A 85 -12.64 10.68 -0.38
N ILE A 86 -12.36 9.47 -0.86
CA ILE A 86 -12.95 8.96 -2.10
C ILE A 86 -14.46 8.84 -1.94
N ALA A 87 -14.94 8.24 -0.83
CA ALA A 87 -16.37 8.14 -0.57
C ALA A 87 -17.06 9.51 -0.51
N ARG A 88 -16.38 10.53 0.02
CA ARG A 88 -16.90 11.91 0.07
C ARG A 88 -17.05 12.54 -1.31
N PHE A 89 -16.21 12.18 -2.28
CA PHE A 89 -16.23 12.72 -3.65
C PHE A 89 -17.08 11.91 -4.62
N THR A 90 -17.04 10.58 -4.54
CA THR A 90 -17.68 9.67 -5.51
C THR A 90 -18.98 9.06 -4.98
N GLY A 91 -19.25 9.23 -3.68
CA GLY A 91 -20.38 8.60 -2.98
C GLY A 91 -20.13 7.18 -2.52
N ARG A 92 -18.97 6.56 -2.84
CA ARG A 92 -18.65 5.17 -2.44
C ARG A 92 -17.16 4.97 -2.15
N CYS A 93 -16.85 4.16 -1.14
CA CYS A 93 -15.48 3.67 -0.91
C CYS A 93 -15.16 2.56 -1.91
N PRO A 94 -13.98 2.54 -2.57
CA PRO A 94 -13.63 1.47 -3.50
C PRO A 94 -13.55 0.11 -2.80
N TRP A 95 -12.98 0.07 -1.59
CA TRP A 95 -13.04 -1.10 -0.73
C TRP A 95 -14.14 -0.89 0.32
N ASP A 96 -15.19 -1.71 0.25
CA ASP A 96 -16.28 -1.67 1.23
C ASP A 96 -16.14 -2.86 2.18
N TYR A 97 -15.74 -2.56 3.42
CA TYR A 97 -15.61 -3.56 4.47
C TYR A 97 -16.85 -3.70 5.36
N SER A 98 -17.97 -3.03 5.05
CA SER A 98 -19.16 -3.00 5.93
C SER A 98 -19.69 -4.39 6.32
N GLU A 99 -19.52 -5.40 5.46
CA GLU A 99 -19.96 -6.78 5.72
C GLU A 99 -18.90 -7.66 6.41
N LYS A 100 -17.74 -7.11 6.76
CA LYS A 100 -16.63 -7.86 7.38
C LYS A 100 -16.68 -7.76 8.90
N ARG A 101 -16.43 -8.89 9.57
CA ARG A 101 -16.53 -9.06 11.03
C ARG A 101 -15.74 -8.03 11.86
N PHE A 102 -14.59 -7.59 11.37
CA PHE A 102 -13.67 -6.70 12.10
C PHE A 102 -13.60 -5.29 11.49
N ALA A 103 -14.61 -4.89 10.72
CA ALA A 103 -14.64 -3.59 10.08
C ALA A 103 -14.90 -2.44 11.06
N ILE A 104 -14.28 -1.28 10.79
CA ILE A 104 -14.59 0.00 11.41
C ILE A 104 -15.02 0.94 10.29
N ASN A 105 -16.33 1.25 10.22
CA ASN A 105 -16.94 1.92 9.06
C ASN A 105 -16.66 1.10 7.77
N PRO A 106 -17.05 1.54 6.56
CA PRO A 106 -16.66 0.82 5.34
C PRO A 106 -15.14 0.82 5.07
N TYR A 107 -14.34 1.58 5.83
CA TYR A 107 -13.00 2.01 5.39
C TYR A 107 -11.83 1.14 5.84
N ILE A 108 -11.83 0.60 7.06
CA ILE A 108 -10.69 -0.14 7.60
C ILE A 108 -11.12 -1.38 8.36
N ARG A 109 -10.18 -2.29 8.59
CA ARG A 109 -10.39 -3.50 9.38
C ARG A 109 -9.32 -3.67 10.45
N TRP A 110 -9.74 -3.98 11.68
CA TRP A 110 -8.80 -4.19 12.79
C TRP A 110 -7.87 -5.38 12.56
N ASP A 111 -8.30 -6.42 11.86
CA ASP A 111 -7.47 -7.59 11.59
C ASP A 111 -6.38 -7.33 10.54
N PHE A 112 -6.42 -6.20 9.83
CA PHE A 112 -5.36 -5.77 8.91
C PHE A 112 -4.21 -5.07 9.62
N PHE A 113 -4.38 -4.68 10.89
CA PHE A 113 -3.32 -4.05 11.67
C PHE A 113 -2.00 -4.87 11.68
N PRO A 114 -1.98 -6.19 11.97
CA PRO A 114 -0.76 -6.99 11.85
C PRO A 114 -0.27 -7.15 10.41
N VAL A 115 -1.18 -7.18 9.43
CA VAL A 115 -0.82 -7.24 8.00
C VAL A 115 -0.05 -5.98 7.60
N TRP A 116 -0.51 -4.81 8.02
CA TRP A 116 0.14 -3.53 7.77
C TRP A 116 1.50 -3.40 8.45
N ALA A 117 1.69 -3.97 9.65
CA ALA A 117 3.02 -4.07 10.26
C ALA A 117 3.99 -4.86 9.38
N ILE A 118 3.56 -6.04 8.91
CA ILE A 118 4.40 -6.93 8.10
C ILE A 118 4.73 -6.28 6.76
N ILE A 119 3.74 -5.74 6.06
CA ILE A 119 3.94 -5.03 4.79
C ILE A 119 4.86 -3.83 4.99
N GLY A 120 4.66 -3.05 6.05
CA GLY A 120 5.48 -1.87 6.34
C GLY A 120 6.94 -2.22 6.57
N LEU A 121 7.21 -3.27 7.33
CA LEU A 121 8.57 -3.79 7.53
C LEU A 121 9.16 -4.37 6.23
N ALA A 122 8.36 -5.10 5.44
CA ALA A 122 8.80 -5.68 4.17
C ALA A 122 9.11 -4.62 3.10
N LEU A 123 8.51 -3.44 3.18
CA LEU A 123 8.77 -2.31 2.30
C LEU A 123 10.06 -1.54 2.64
N GLU A 124 10.65 -1.74 3.81
CA GLU A 124 11.88 -1.06 4.22
C GLU A 124 13.06 -1.36 3.27
N PRO A 125 13.39 -2.64 2.99
CA PRO A 125 14.43 -2.96 2.00
C PRO A 125 14.04 -2.54 0.57
N VAL A 126 12.73 -2.50 0.25
CA VAL A 126 12.25 -1.99 -1.04
C VAL A 126 12.54 -0.50 -1.17
N HIS A 127 12.32 0.28 -0.11
CA HIS A 127 12.70 1.70 -0.07
C HIS A 127 14.19 1.88 -0.34
N ASP A 128 15.04 1.15 0.38
CA ASP A 128 16.50 1.26 0.22
C ASP A 128 16.96 0.89 -1.20
N PHE A 129 16.35 -0.15 -1.78
CA PHE A 129 16.60 -0.54 -3.16
C PHE A 129 16.17 0.56 -4.15
N LEU A 130 14.97 1.13 -3.98
CA LEU A 130 14.45 2.17 -4.86
C LEU A 130 15.28 3.45 -4.80
N VAL A 131 15.77 3.83 -3.61
CA VAL A 131 16.68 4.98 -3.44
C VAL A 131 17.99 4.75 -4.22
N ARG A 132 18.56 3.54 -4.17
CA ARG A 132 19.77 3.19 -4.95
C ARG A 132 19.52 3.10 -6.45
N LEU A 133 18.34 2.64 -6.86
CA LEU A 133 17.98 2.46 -8.27
C LEU A 133 17.64 3.79 -8.96
N THR A 134 17.06 4.74 -8.23
CA THR A 134 16.54 6.00 -8.81
C THR A 134 17.59 6.75 -9.64
N PRO A 135 18.84 6.98 -9.17
CA PRO A 135 19.85 7.70 -9.96
C PRO A 135 20.22 7.00 -11.27
N ALA A 136 20.19 5.66 -11.29
CA ALA A 136 20.47 4.91 -12.51
C ALA A 136 19.34 5.07 -13.55
N ILE A 137 18.09 5.14 -13.08
CA ILE A 137 16.93 5.42 -13.94
C ILE A 137 16.99 6.87 -14.47
N GLU A 138 17.28 7.84 -13.61
CA GLU A 138 17.44 9.26 -13.98
C GLU A 138 18.51 9.42 -15.07
N ALA A 139 19.69 8.82 -14.86
CA ALA A 139 20.77 8.81 -15.84
C ALA A 139 20.36 8.18 -17.18
N ALA A 140 19.62 7.06 -17.15
CA ALA A 140 19.15 6.39 -18.37
C ALA A 140 18.09 7.22 -19.13
N LEU A 141 17.23 7.93 -18.39
CA LEU A 141 16.18 8.79 -18.94
C LEU A 141 16.69 10.19 -19.31
N LYS A 142 17.93 10.54 -18.95
CA LYS A 142 18.54 11.87 -19.14
C LYS A 142 17.73 13.00 -18.48
N ILE A 143 17.13 12.71 -17.33
CA ILE A 143 16.36 13.65 -16.51
C ILE A 143 16.98 13.78 -15.12
#